data_AF-A0A0M4D8S6-F1
#
_entry.id   AF-A0A0M4D8S6-F1
#
_cell.length_a   1.000
_cell.length_b   1.000
_cell.length_c   1.000
_cell.angle_alpha   90.00
_cell.angle_beta   90.00
_cell.angle_gamma   90.00
#
_symmetry.space_group_name_H-M   'P 1'
#
loop_
_entity.id
_entity.type
_entity.pdbx_description
1 polymer ?
#
loop_
_entity_poly.entity_id
_entity_poly.type
_entity_poly.pdbx_seq_one_letter_code
_entity_poly.pdbx_strand_id
1 'polypeptide(L)'
;MNKVTSEGWPEPTEWAKRLHDRLEQLGADYMATPWAVADDPDEFSGLNFKQARAAEIVLAVAKSLDELPLFKKSKGRAALHDVAGALRDVVMGGTPRLFTPVRPGTRGGDGIDRNYLKVFVVWAVRFMVEAHGWTEAKARKLVTEKFAEAGATGRKGNRLSQSTVQDWCEKANPLSSNREDARIHREVERHMEELRADPQWPGNLDDSIAWIERMASDPLLASKYG
;
A
#
# COMPACT_ATOMS: atom_id res chain seq x y z
N MET A 1 -0.35 37.22 15.87
CA MET A 1 -0.57 35.93 15.20
C MET A 1 0.09 34.86 16.04
N ASN A 2 -0.68 34.08 16.79
CA ASN A 2 -0.13 32.94 17.53
C ASN A 2 0.14 31.82 16.53
N LYS A 3 1.39 31.37 16.41
CA LYS A 3 1.75 30.18 15.64
C LYS A 3 0.91 29.02 16.19
N VAL A 4 0.07 28.43 15.35
CA VAL A 4 -0.60 27.16 15.65
C VAL A 4 0.46 26.07 15.54
N THR A 5 1.24 25.87 16.61
CA THR A 5 2.06 24.67 16.75
C THR A 5 1.22 23.63 17.46
N SER A 6 0.72 22.66 16.71
CA SER A 6 0.06 21.49 17.27
C SER A 6 0.98 20.83 18.30
N GLU A 7 0.46 20.53 19.48
CA GLU A 7 1.22 19.94 20.59
C GLU A 7 1.93 18.65 20.12
N GLY A 8 3.24 18.53 20.41
CA GLY A 8 4.07 17.39 19.99
C GLY A 8 4.64 17.45 18.57
N TRP A 9 4.41 18.52 17.81
CA TRP A 9 5.05 18.73 16.50
C TRP A 9 6.42 19.40 16.67
N PRO A 10 7.43 19.03 15.85
CA PRO A 10 8.66 19.80 15.79
C PRO A 10 8.37 21.22 15.29
N GLU A 11 9.21 22.19 15.66
CA GLU A 11 9.07 23.55 15.19
C GLU A 11 9.11 23.55 13.63
N PRO A 12 8.07 24.08 12.94
CA PRO A 12 7.93 23.86 11.50
C PRO A 12 9.08 24.40 10.65
N THR A 13 9.65 25.54 11.04
CA THR A 13 10.77 26.18 10.33
C THR A 13 12.06 25.41 10.54
N GLU A 14 12.35 24.95 11.76
CA GLU A 14 13.50 24.11 12.07
C GLU A 14 13.39 22.73 11.40
N TRP A 15 12.21 22.11 11.44
CA TRP A 15 11.95 20.83 10.77
C TRP A 15 12.16 20.96 9.25
N ALA A 16 11.56 21.98 8.63
CA ALA A 16 11.68 22.20 7.19
C ALA A 16 13.13 22.48 6.79
N LYS A 17 13.86 23.25 7.60
CA LYS A 17 15.29 23.52 7.39
C LYS A 17 16.14 22.25 7.48
N ARG A 18 15.93 21.40 8.51
CA ARG A 18 16.64 20.11 8.62
C ARG A 18 16.39 19.19 7.42
N LEU A 19 15.14 19.12 6.95
CA LEU A 19 14.79 18.35 5.77
C LEU A 19 15.45 18.94 4.52
N HIS A 20 15.41 20.27 4.36
CA HIS A 20 16.03 20.96 3.23
C HIS A 20 17.55 20.71 3.17
N ASP A 21 18.28 20.95 4.26
CA ASP A 21 19.73 20.77 4.33
C ASP A 21 20.12 19.31 4.01
N ARG A 22 19.32 18.34 4.49
CA ARG A 22 19.52 16.91 4.20
C ARG A 22 19.25 16.56 2.74
N LEU A 23 18.19 17.11 2.15
CA LEU A 23 17.85 16.88 0.75
C LEU A 23 18.84 17.57 -0.19
N GLU A 24 19.37 18.72 0.19
CA GLU A 24 20.41 19.43 -0.55
C GLU A 24 21.69 18.59 -0.60
N GLN A 25 22.12 18.02 0.52
CA GLN A 25 23.28 17.14 0.57
C GLN A 25 23.07 15.88 -0.28
N LEU A 26 21.95 15.17 -0.11
CA LEU A 26 21.64 13.97 -0.90
C LEU A 26 21.44 14.28 -2.39
N GLY A 27 20.91 15.46 -2.70
CA GLY A 27 20.74 15.96 -4.07
C GLY A 27 22.08 16.25 -4.74
N ALA A 28 23.02 16.85 -4.01
CA ALA A 28 24.40 17.05 -4.49
C ALA A 28 25.07 15.70 -4.78
N ASP A 29 24.95 14.72 -3.89
CA ASP A 29 25.48 13.36 -4.07
C ASP A 29 24.84 12.67 -5.29
N TYR A 30 23.53 12.82 -5.48
CA TYR A 30 22.80 12.29 -6.63
C TYR A 30 23.29 12.91 -7.95
N MET A 31 23.50 14.23 -7.98
CA MET A 31 23.96 14.95 -9.17
C MET A 31 25.42 14.60 -9.50
N ALA A 32 26.27 14.44 -8.48
CA ALA A 32 27.66 14.02 -8.63
C ALA A 32 27.80 12.54 -9.05
N THR A 33 26.80 11.70 -8.76
CA THR A 33 26.82 10.29 -9.14
C THR A 33 26.63 10.15 -10.66
N PRO A 34 27.61 9.58 -11.40
CA PRO A 34 27.49 9.40 -12.84
C PRO A 34 26.36 8.42 -13.19
N TRP A 35 25.67 8.69 -14.29
CA TRP A 35 24.73 7.73 -14.90
C TRP A 35 25.56 6.68 -15.64
N ALA A 36 25.55 5.43 -15.17
CA ALA A 36 25.93 4.30 -16.00
C ALA A 36 24.69 3.91 -16.83
N VAL A 37 24.56 4.43 -18.05
CA VAL A 37 23.64 3.92 -19.08
C VAL A 37 24.55 3.39 -20.18
N ALA A 38 24.76 2.08 -20.25
CA ALA A 38 24.03 1.15 -21.12
C ALA A 38 24.17 1.46 -22.62
N ASP A 39 25.40 1.38 -23.14
CA ASP A 39 25.63 1.03 -24.54
C ASP A 39 25.80 -0.50 -24.73
N ASP A 40 25.90 -1.27 -23.63
CA ASP A 40 26.05 -2.72 -23.66
C ASP A 40 24.90 -3.42 -22.91
N PRO A 41 23.98 -4.12 -23.62
CA PRO A 41 22.91 -4.90 -23.03
C PRO A 41 23.38 -6.04 -22.12
N ASP A 42 24.62 -6.51 -22.28
CA ASP A 42 25.18 -7.62 -21.49
C ASP A 42 25.76 -7.15 -20.13
N GLU A 43 25.97 -5.84 -19.94
CA GLU A 43 26.48 -5.22 -18.70
C GLU A 43 25.40 -4.94 -17.64
N PHE A 44 24.15 -5.40 -17.83
CA PHE A 44 23.05 -5.26 -16.86
C PHE A 44 23.24 -6.06 -15.55
N SER A 45 24.47 -6.35 -15.17
CA SER A 45 24.87 -7.00 -13.92
C SER A 45 25.45 -6.01 -12.88
N GLY A 46 25.57 -4.72 -13.21
CA GLY A 46 26.15 -3.70 -12.32
C GLY A 46 25.13 -2.89 -11.50
N LEU A 47 25.43 -2.66 -10.21
CA LEU A 47 24.67 -1.78 -9.31
C LEU A 47 24.56 -0.34 -9.89
N ASN A 48 23.36 0.15 -10.14
CA ASN A 48 23.16 1.55 -10.53
C ASN A 48 23.15 2.46 -9.28
N PHE A 49 24.33 2.95 -8.91
CA PHE A 49 24.52 3.83 -7.75
C PHE A 49 23.64 5.08 -7.77
N LYS A 50 23.25 5.59 -8.94
CA LYS A 50 22.38 6.78 -9.05
C LYS A 50 20.94 6.47 -8.63
N GLN A 51 20.45 5.27 -8.91
CA GLN A 51 19.17 4.78 -8.40
C GLN A 51 19.22 4.53 -6.88
N ALA A 52 20.36 4.10 -6.34
CA ALA A 52 20.57 3.97 -4.90
C ALA A 52 20.46 5.33 -4.19
N ARG A 53 21.08 6.37 -4.77
CA ARG A 53 20.95 7.75 -4.26
C ARG A 53 19.51 8.27 -4.34
N ALA A 54 18.77 7.95 -5.40
CA ALA A 54 17.35 8.29 -5.48
C ALA A 54 16.53 7.59 -4.38
N ALA A 55 16.83 6.32 -4.06
CA ALA A 55 16.18 5.60 -2.96
C ALA A 55 16.42 6.27 -1.60
N GLU A 56 17.66 6.73 -1.35
CA GLU A 56 18.04 7.42 -0.12
C GLU A 56 17.30 8.76 0.05
N ILE A 57 17.11 9.52 -1.03
CA ILE A 57 16.33 10.75 -1.04
C ILE A 57 14.87 10.46 -0.64
N VAL A 58 14.24 9.46 -1.28
CA VAL A 58 12.85 9.09 -0.97
C VAL A 58 12.71 8.60 0.47
N LEU A 59 13.68 7.82 0.97
CA LEU A 59 13.68 7.34 2.35
C LEU A 59 13.86 8.49 3.36
N ALA A 60 14.68 9.50 3.04
CA ALA A 60 14.86 10.67 3.89
C ALA A 60 13.56 11.48 4.03
N VAL A 61 12.80 11.62 2.94
CA VAL A 61 11.45 12.23 2.97
C VAL A 61 10.50 11.39 3.82
N ALA A 62 10.43 10.08 3.60
CA ALA A 62 9.55 9.18 4.36
C ALA A 62 9.84 9.21 5.87
N LYS A 63 11.12 9.20 6.27
CA LYS A 63 11.53 9.31 7.68
C LYS A 63 11.22 10.67 8.30
N SER A 64 11.35 11.75 7.54
CA SER A 64 11.04 13.09 8.05
C SER A 64 9.53 13.28 8.25
N LEU A 65 8.72 12.60 7.45
CA LEU A 65 7.27 12.52 7.65
C LEU A 65 6.90 11.70 8.90
N ASP A 66 7.70 10.72 9.33
CA ASP A 66 7.45 9.97 10.58
C ASP A 66 7.53 10.84 11.85
N GLU A 67 8.25 11.97 11.78
CA GLU A 67 8.32 12.96 12.88
C GLU A 67 6.99 13.70 13.07
N LEU A 68 6.08 13.64 12.09
CA LEU A 68 4.79 14.31 12.11
C LEU A 68 3.69 13.34 12.57
N PRO A 69 2.98 13.61 13.69
CA PRO A 69 1.96 12.70 14.23
C PRO A 69 0.86 12.28 13.23
N LEU A 70 0.47 13.17 12.31
CA LEU A 70 -0.52 12.88 11.26
C LEU A 70 -0.03 11.87 10.22
N PHE A 71 1.28 11.76 10.01
CA PHE A 71 1.88 10.93 8.98
C PHE A 71 2.39 9.58 9.50
N LYS A 72 2.54 9.42 10.81
CA LYS A 72 2.96 8.16 11.46
C LYS A 72 2.10 6.94 11.10
N LYS A 73 0.84 7.16 10.70
CA LYS A 73 -0.10 6.12 10.22
C LYS A 73 -0.61 6.36 8.80
N SER A 74 -0.05 7.30 8.04
CA SER A 74 -0.59 7.62 6.71
C SER A 74 -0.16 6.58 5.67
N LYS A 75 -1.10 6.20 4.79
CA LYS A 75 -0.83 5.28 3.67
C LYS A 75 0.11 5.90 2.63
N GLY A 76 0.10 7.22 2.47
CA GLY A 76 1.06 7.95 1.63
C GLY A 76 2.51 7.77 2.08
N ARG A 77 2.75 7.68 3.40
CA ARG A 77 4.07 7.33 3.94
C ARG A 77 4.48 5.90 3.58
N ALA A 78 3.57 4.94 3.72
CA ALA A 78 3.83 3.55 3.36
C ALA A 78 4.20 3.43 1.87
N ALA A 79 3.49 4.12 0.98
CA ALA A 79 3.80 4.16 -0.44
C ALA A 79 5.21 4.72 -0.73
N LEU A 80 5.63 5.79 -0.04
CA LEU A 80 6.99 6.33 -0.17
C LEU A 80 8.07 5.36 0.35
N HIS A 81 7.79 4.66 1.44
CA HIS A 81 8.66 3.60 1.96
C HIS A 81 8.79 2.43 0.97
N ASP A 82 7.68 2.02 0.34
CA ASP A 82 7.66 0.95 -0.66
C ASP A 82 8.39 1.35 -1.95
N VAL A 83 8.28 2.61 -2.38
CA VAL A 83 9.07 3.17 -3.50
C VAL A 83 10.57 3.16 -3.16
N ALA A 84 10.96 3.57 -1.96
CA ALA A 84 12.35 3.52 -1.53
C ALA A 84 12.88 2.07 -1.47
N GLY A 85 12.06 1.14 -0.97
CA GLY A 85 12.34 -0.29 -0.97
C GLY A 85 12.54 -0.83 -2.38
N ALA A 86 11.63 -0.53 -3.31
CA ALA A 86 11.74 -0.93 -4.70
C ALA A 86 13.01 -0.36 -5.36
N LEU A 87 13.34 0.92 -5.17
CA LEU A 87 14.56 1.50 -5.74
C LEU A 87 15.83 0.80 -5.23
N ARG A 88 15.84 0.40 -3.95
CA ARG A 88 16.94 -0.38 -3.37
C ARG A 88 16.99 -1.81 -3.92
N ASP A 89 15.84 -2.44 -4.14
CA ASP A 89 15.78 -3.77 -4.75
C ASP A 89 16.37 -3.77 -6.16
N VAL A 90 16.09 -2.75 -6.98
CA VAL A 90 16.72 -2.58 -8.31
C VAL A 90 18.24 -2.53 -8.19
N VAL A 91 18.75 -1.77 -7.24
CA VAL A 91 20.19 -1.59 -7.00
C VAL A 91 20.86 -2.92 -6.64
N MET A 92 20.15 -3.80 -5.92
CA MET A 92 20.63 -5.14 -5.58
C MET A 92 20.49 -6.16 -6.72
N GLY A 93 20.15 -5.72 -7.93
CA GLY A 93 19.90 -6.58 -9.10
C GLY A 93 18.51 -7.24 -9.11
N GLY A 94 17.60 -6.80 -8.24
CA GLY A 94 16.22 -7.27 -8.19
C GLY A 94 15.33 -6.60 -9.23
N THR A 95 14.20 -7.23 -9.54
CA THR A 95 13.18 -6.68 -10.44
C THR A 95 11.89 -6.43 -9.65
N PRO A 96 11.82 -5.36 -8.87
CA PRO A 96 10.64 -5.07 -8.06
C PRO A 96 9.43 -4.83 -8.95
N ARG A 97 8.28 -5.37 -8.51
CA ARG A 97 7.02 -5.29 -9.27
C ARG A 97 6.59 -3.85 -9.58
N LEU A 98 7.00 -2.89 -8.73
CA LEU A 98 6.69 -1.48 -8.89
C LEU A 98 7.27 -0.86 -10.18
N PHE A 99 8.37 -1.42 -10.71
CA PHE A 99 9.04 -0.90 -11.92
C PHE A 99 8.94 -1.84 -13.11
N THR A 100 8.13 -2.90 -13.00
CA THR A 100 7.89 -3.78 -14.15
C THR A 100 7.10 -2.98 -15.20
N PRO A 101 7.60 -2.83 -16.45
CA PRO A 101 6.93 -2.04 -17.47
C PRO A 101 5.50 -2.53 -17.69
N VAL A 102 4.54 -1.64 -17.52
CA VAL A 102 3.14 -1.93 -17.85
C VAL A 102 3.04 -1.93 -19.38
N ARG A 103 2.73 -3.08 -19.99
CA ARG A 103 2.57 -3.19 -21.45
C ARG A 103 1.54 -2.16 -21.93
N PRO A 104 1.88 -1.26 -22.87
CA PRO A 104 0.92 -0.31 -23.42
C PRO A 104 -0.25 -1.05 -24.08
N GLY A 105 -1.48 -0.67 -23.77
CA GLY A 105 -2.69 -1.25 -24.38
C GLY A 105 -3.38 -2.34 -23.58
N THR A 106 -2.83 -2.79 -22.45
CA THR A 106 -3.59 -3.61 -21.50
C THR A 106 -4.37 -2.69 -20.57
N ARG A 107 -5.71 -2.67 -20.65
CA ARG A 107 -6.59 -2.18 -19.55
C ARG A 107 -6.52 -3.16 -18.35
N GLY A 108 -5.31 -3.53 -17.94
CA GLY A 108 -5.06 -4.35 -16.78
C GLY A 108 -4.76 -3.42 -15.64
N GLY A 109 -5.68 -3.28 -14.69
CA GLY A 109 -5.35 -2.69 -13.39
C GLY A 109 -4.11 -3.38 -12.84
N ASP A 110 -3.17 -2.60 -12.34
CA ASP A 110 -1.88 -3.11 -11.88
C ASP A 110 -2.10 -4.29 -10.94
N GLY A 111 -1.34 -5.37 -11.15
CA GLY A 111 -1.47 -6.58 -10.32
C GLY A 111 -1.25 -6.29 -8.82
N ILE A 112 -0.55 -5.20 -8.51
CA ILE A 112 -0.34 -4.66 -7.16
C ILE A 112 -1.67 -4.11 -6.60
N ASP A 113 -2.31 -3.16 -7.30
CA ASP A 113 -3.59 -2.55 -6.89
C ASP A 113 -4.68 -3.61 -6.69
N ARG A 114 -4.70 -4.63 -7.57
CA ARG A 114 -5.65 -5.74 -7.46
C ARG A 114 -5.37 -6.64 -6.26
N ASN A 115 -4.10 -6.85 -5.90
CA ASN A 115 -3.76 -7.63 -4.71
C ASN A 115 -4.07 -6.86 -3.42
N TYR A 116 -3.89 -5.53 -3.40
CA TYR A 116 -4.35 -4.69 -2.29
C TYR A 116 -5.88 -4.75 -2.13
N LEU A 117 -6.63 -4.62 -3.23
CA LEU A 117 -8.08 -4.78 -3.21
C LEU A 117 -8.48 -6.15 -2.64
N LYS A 118 -7.82 -7.23 -3.05
CA LYS A 118 -8.08 -8.57 -2.50
C LYS A 118 -7.84 -8.65 -1.00
N VAL A 119 -6.72 -8.11 -0.49
CA VAL A 119 -6.43 -8.09 0.96
C VAL A 119 -7.55 -7.41 1.72
N PHE A 120 -7.94 -6.20 1.31
CA PHE A 120 -8.98 -5.44 1.98
C PHE A 120 -10.35 -6.12 1.94
N VAL A 121 -10.72 -6.69 0.79
CA VAL A 121 -11.97 -7.44 0.64
C VAL A 121 -11.99 -8.69 1.53
N VAL A 122 -10.93 -9.51 1.49
CA VAL A 122 -10.85 -10.74 2.30
C VAL A 122 -10.81 -10.38 3.80
N TRP A 123 -10.09 -9.33 4.17
CA TRP A 123 -10.04 -8.83 5.53
C TRP A 123 -11.41 -8.39 6.04
N ALA A 124 -12.10 -7.54 5.28
CA ALA A 124 -13.44 -7.07 5.65
C ALA A 124 -14.44 -8.23 5.80
N VAL A 125 -14.39 -9.23 4.91
CA VAL A 125 -15.24 -10.42 5.02
C VAL A 125 -14.93 -11.20 6.30
N ARG A 126 -13.66 -11.50 6.56
CA ARG A 126 -13.24 -12.25 7.77
C ARG A 126 -13.57 -11.50 9.05
N PHE A 127 -13.35 -10.19 9.06
CA PHE A 127 -13.73 -9.32 10.15
C PHE A 127 -15.22 -9.47 10.47
N MET A 128 -16.11 -9.37 9.48
CA MET A 128 -17.56 -9.49 9.73
C MET A 128 -17.96 -10.88 10.22
N VAL A 129 -17.29 -11.93 9.75
CA VAL A 129 -17.56 -13.31 10.17
C VAL A 129 -17.09 -13.53 11.61
N GLU A 130 -15.86 -13.13 11.94
CA GLU A 130 -15.26 -13.40 13.25
C GLU A 130 -15.73 -12.44 14.34
N ALA A 131 -15.78 -11.14 14.05
CA ALA A 131 -16.12 -10.12 15.05
C ALA A 131 -17.63 -10.08 15.33
N HIS A 132 -18.46 -10.28 14.30
CA HIS A 132 -19.92 -10.14 14.38
C HIS A 132 -20.69 -11.45 14.21
N GLY A 133 -20.02 -12.59 14.04
CA GLY A 133 -20.64 -13.91 13.92
C GLY A 133 -21.51 -14.07 12.67
N TRP A 134 -21.27 -13.27 11.61
CA TRP A 134 -22.08 -13.35 10.40
C TRP A 134 -21.75 -14.61 9.59
N THR A 135 -22.74 -15.09 8.85
CA THR A 135 -22.47 -16.09 7.82
C THR A 135 -21.59 -15.48 6.74
N GLU A 136 -20.67 -16.26 6.17
CA GLU A 136 -19.78 -15.75 5.12
C GLU A 136 -20.57 -15.20 3.93
N ALA A 137 -21.71 -15.82 3.57
CA ALA A 137 -22.55 -15.35 2.49
C ALA A 137 -23.09 -13.93 2.76
N LYS A 138 -23.52 -13.64 3.99
CA LYS A 138 -23.99 -12.32 4.41
C LYS A 138 -22.84 -11.30 4.38
N ALA A 139 -21.68 -11.66 4.92
CA ALA A 139 -20.48 -10.81 4.93
C ALA A 139 -20.00 -10.48 3.50
N ARG A 140 -19.87 -11.50 2.63
CA ARG A 140 -19.48 -11.32 1.23
C ARG A 140 -20.43 -10.41 0.47
N LYS A 141 -21.75 -10.54 0.70
CA LYS A 141 -22.75 -9.68 0.06
C LYS A 141 -22.51 -8.21 0.40
N LEU A 142 -22.45 -7.88 1.68
CA LEU A 142 -22.20 -6.51 2.14
C LEU A 142 -20.88 -5.95 1.59
N VAL A 143 -19.78 -6.68 1.77
CA VAL A 143 -18.45 -6.22 1.34
C VAL A 143 -18.41 -6.01 -0.17
N THR A 144 -19.00 -6.93 -0.94
CA THR A 144 -19.10 -6.75 -2.40
C THR A 144 -19.87 -5.48 -2.74
N GLU A 145 -21.03 -5.25 -2.12
CA GLU A 145 -21.86 -4.07 -2.37
C GLU A 145 -21.08 -2.77 -2.07
N LYS A 146 -20.44 -2.67 -0.90
CA LYS A 146 -19.68 -1.47 -0.50
C LYS A 146 -18.48 -1.17 -1.39
N PHE A 147 -17.68 -2.19 -1.70
CA PHE A 147 -16.54 -2.01 -2.60
C PHE A 147 -16.99 -1.69 -4.03
N ALA A 148 -18.07 -2.32 -4.50
CA ALA A 148 -18.61 -2.08 -5.83
C ALA A 148 -19.31 -0.72 -5.96
N GLU A 149 -19.89 -0.17 -4.89
CA GLU A 149 -20.40 1.20 -4.80
C GLU A 149 -19.28 2.23 -4.86
N ALA A 150 -18.15 1.93 -4.21
CA ALA A 150 -16.94 2.76 -4.26
C ALA A 150 -16.15 2.68 -5.59
N GLY A 151 -16.65 1.92 -6.57
CA GLY A 151 -16.04 1.82 -7.91
C GLY A 151 -15.04 0.67 -8.08
N ALA A 152 -14.91 -0.25 -7.12
CA ALA A 152 -14.04 -1.40 -7.27
C ALA A 152 -14.50 -2.32 -8.42
N THR A 153 -13.53 -2.76 -9.24
CA THR A 153 -13.78 -3.64 -10.38
C THR A 153 -13.17 -5.03 -10.17
N GLY A 154 -13.84 -6.03 -10.73
CA GLY A 154 -13.41 -7.42 -10.77
C GLY A 154 -12.72 -7.78 -12.09
N ARG A 155 -13.00 -8.97 -12.60
CA ARG A 155 -12.37 -9.47 -13.83
C ARG A 155 -12.81 -8.64 -15.05
N LYS A 156 -11.85 -8.30 -15.93
CA LYS A 156 -12.07 -7.54 -17.18
C LYS A 156 -12.66 -6.13 -16.96
N GLY A 157 -12.49 -5.53 -15.79
CA GLY A 157 -13.00 -4.18 -15.50
C GLY A 157 -14.51 -4.11 -15.23
N ASN A 158 -15.20 -5.26 -15.15
CA ASN A 158 -16.60 -5.29 -14.72
C ASN A 158 -16.69 -4.94 -13.23
N ARG A 159 -17.86 -4.45 -12.79
CA ARG A 159 -18.16 -4.21 -11.38
C ARG A 159 -17.85 -5.46 -10.54
N LEU A 160 -17.26 -5.27 -9.35
CA LEU A 160 -16.92 -6.38 -8.46
C LEU A 160 -18.16 -7.24 -8.16
N SER A 161 -18.03 -8.55 -8.36
CA SER A 161 -19.12 -9.52 -8.17
C SER A 161 -18.90 -10.38 -6.92
N GLN A 162 -19.99 -10.88 -6.33
CA GLN A 162 -19.90 -11.76 -5.15
C GLN A 162 -19.13 -13.05 -5.45
N SER A 163 -19.28 -13.60 -6.67
CA SER A 163 -18.51 -14.77 -7.12
C SER A 163 -17.00 -14.51 -7.14
N THR A 164 -16.59 -13.29 -7.51
CA THR A 164 -15.17 -12.90 -7.49
C THR A 164 -14.67 -12.80 -6.05
N VAL A 165 -15.46 -12.21 -5.16
CA VAL A 165 -15.12 -12.10 -3.73
C VAL A 165 -15.04 -13.47 -3.06
N GLN A 166 -15.96 -14.38 -3.39
CA GLN A 166 -15.93 -15.77 -2.93
C GLN A 166 -14.62 -16.46 -3.34
N ASP A 167 -14.27 -16.42 -4.62
CA ASP A 167 -13.02 -17.00 -5.14
C ASP A 167 -11.78 -16.47 -4.40
N TRP A 168 -11.75 -15.18 -4.07
CA TRP A 168 -10.64 -14.60 -3.32
C TRP A 168 -10.60 -15.08 -1.87
N CYS A 169 -11.74 -15.19 -1.20
CA CYS A 169 -11.81 -15.70 0.17
C CYS A 169 -11.38 -17.17 0.25
N GLU A 170 -11.80 -18.00 -0.71
CA GLU A 170 -11.45 -19.42 -0.76
C GLU A 170 -9.96 -19.64 -1.05
N LYS A 171 -9.38 -18.85 -1.97
CA LYS A 171 -7.96 -18.96 -2.33
C LYS A 171 -7.01 -18.39 -1.30
N ALA A 172 -7.44 -17.40 -0.51
CA ALA A 172 -6.63 -16.76 0.51
C ALA A 172 -6.49 -17.66 1.76
N ASN A 173 -5.77 -18.76 1.64
CA ASN A 173 -5.56 -19.72 2.72
C ASN A 173 -4.07 -20.14 2.81
N PRO A 174 -3.60 -20.66 3.96
CA PRO A 174 -2.18 -20.95 4.17
C PRO A 174 -1.66 -22.11 3.33
N LEU A 175 -2.56 -22.97 2.82
CA LEU A 175 -2.25 -24.13 1.99
C LEU A 175 -2.32 -23.81 0.49
N SER A 176 -2.55 -22.56 0.12
CA SER A 176 -2.67 -22.17 -1.28
C SER A 176 -1.37 -22.45 -2.04
N SER A 177 -1.48 -23.17 -3.16
CA SER A 177 -0.35 -23.43 -4.06
C SER A 177 0.14 -22.15 -4.77
N ASN A 178 -0.67 -21.09 -4.76
CA ASN A 178 -0.29 -19.78 -5.22
C ASN A 178 0.35 -18.96 -4.08
N ARG A 179 1.63 -18.64 -4.22
CA ARG A 179 2.39 -17.83 -3.25
C ARG A 179 1.73 -16.49 -2.93
N GLU A 180 1.03 -15.88 -3.89
CA GLU A 180 0.35 -14.60 -3.69
C GLU A 180 -0.90 -14.74 -2.82
N ASP A 181 -1.72 -15.77 -3.05
CA ASP A 181 -2.94 -15.96 -2.27
C ASP A 181 -2.58 -16.39 -0.81
N ALA A 182 -1.49 -17.15 -0.63
CA ALA A 182 -0.92 -17.43 0.68
C ALA A 182 -0.32 -16.18 1.37
N ARG A 183 0.22 -15.21 0.60
CA ARG A 183 0.66 -13.91 1.13
C ARG A 183 -0.54 -13.09 1.62
N ILE A 184 -1.60 -13.01 0.83
CA ILE A 184 -2.85 -12.32 1.18
C ILE A 184 -3.39 -12.88 2.50
N HIS A 185 -3.43 -14.21 2.65
CA HIS A 185 -3.83 -14.85 3.89
C HIS A 185 -3.00 -14.36 5.10
N ARG A 186 -1.66 -14.41 5.02
CA ARG A 186 -0.78 -13.97 6.12
C ARG A 186 -0.97 -12.49 6.47
N GLU A 187 -1.18 -11.65 5.47
CA GLU A 187 -1.40 -10.21 5.67
C GLU A 187 -2.74 -9.95 6.35
N VAL A 188 -3.79 -10.65 5.94
CA VAL A 188 -5.11 -10.58 6.59
C VAL A 188 -5.05 -11.11 8.03
N GLU A 189 -4.40 -12.26 8.29
CA GLU A 189 -4.28 -12.78 9.66
C GLU A 189 -3.51 -11.81 10.57
N ARG A 190 -2.41 -11.22 10.10
CA ARG A 190 -1.68 -10.20 10.88
C ARG A 190 -2.60 -9.05 11.29
N HIS A 191 -3.41 -8.54 10.37
CA HIS A 191 -4.35 -7.46 10.67
C HIS A 191 -5.49 -7.90 11.60
N MET A 192 -5.96 -9.14 11.46
CA MET A 192 -6.96 -9.70 12.38
C MET A 192 -6.37 -9.90 13.78
N GLU A 193 -5.13 -10.35 13.91
CA GLU A 193 -4.42 -10.46 15.19
C GLU A 193 -4.26 -9.10 15.89
N GLU A 194 -3.86 -8.07 15.14
CA GLU A 194 -3.78 -6.69 15.64
C GLU A 194 -5.14 -6.20 16.18
N LEU A 195 -6.23 -6.48 15.46
CA LEU A 195 -7.57 -6.09 15.89
C LEU A 195 -8.09 -6.93 17.07
N ARG A 196 -7.84 -8.24 17.08
CA ARG A 196 -8.21 -9.13 18.21
C ARG A 196 -7.50 -8.74 19.51
N ALA A 197 -6.33 -8.09 19.41
CA ALA A 197 -5.59 -7.56 20.54
C ALA A 197 -6.10 -6.19 21.03
N ASP A 198 -7.00 -5.54 20.30
CA ASP A 198 -7.59 -4.26 20.68
C ASP A 198 -8.64 -4.46 21.80
N PRO A 199 -8.56 -3.75 22.94
CA PRO A 199 -9.58 -3.81 24.00
C PRO A 199 -10.99 -3.42 23.54
N GLN A 200 -11.13 -2.70 22.43
CA GLN A 200 -12.41 -2.29 21.85
C GLN A 200 -12.98 -3.33 20.88
N TRP A 201 -12.29 -4.45 20.63
CA TRP A 201 -12.79 -5.53 19.80
C TRP A 201 -14.06 -6.19 20.39
N PRO A 202 -15.07 -6.55 19.58
CA PRO A 202 -15.19 -6.36 18.12
C PRO A 202 -15.77 -5.01 17.69
N GLY A 203 -15.98 -4.09 18.63
CA GLY A 203 -16.67 -2.82 18.41
C GLY A 203 -18.18 -3.01 18.19
N ASN A 204 -18.88 -1.94 17.82
CA ASN A 204 -20.26 -2.04 17.39
C ASN A 204 -20.35 -2.30 15.87
N LEU A 205 -21.52 -2.77 15.44
CA LEU A 205 -21.77 -3.15 14.05
C LEU A 205 -21.76 -1.94 13.09
N ASP A 206 -22.31 -0.80 13.51
CA ASP A 206 -22.43 0.38 12.65
C ASP A 206 -21.05 0.98 12.34
N ASP A 207 -20.18 1.08 13.34
CA ASP A 207 -18.79 1.52 13.19
C ASP A 207 -17.98 0.57 12.30
N SER A 208 -18.28 -0.72 12.38
CA SER A 208 -17.66 -1.75 11.54
C SER A 208 -18.05 -1.58 10.07
N ILE A 209 -19.34 -1.33 9.79
CA ILE A 209 -19.82 -1.04 8.44
C ILE A 209 -19.20 0.27 7.92
N ALA A 210 -19.20 1.33 8.74
CA ALA A 210 -18.57 2.60 8.39
C ALA A 210 -17.06 2.47 8.13
N TRP A 211 -16.38 1.60 8.87
CA TRP A 211 -14.97 1.27 8.64
C TRP A 211 -14.75 0.57 7.29
N ILE A 212 -15.62 -0.39 6.92
CA ILE A 212 -15.59 -1.04 5.61
C ILE A 212 -15.85 -0.04 4.49
N GLU A 213 -16.79 0.89 4.67
CA GLU A 213 -17.06 1.96 3.70
C GLU A 213 -15.83 2.87 3.50
N ARG A 214 -15.20 3.31 4.60
CA ARG A 214 -13.94 4.09 4.53
C ARG A 214 -12.83 3.32 3.85
N MET A 215 -12.73 2.01 4.11
CA MET A 215 -11.77 1.14 3.45
C MET A 215 -12.05 1.03 1.94
N ALA A 216 -13.31 0.87 1.55
CA ALA A 216 -13.73 0.77 0.16
C ALA A 216 -13.47 2.07 -0.62
N SER A 217 -13.68 3.23 0.01
CA SER A 217 -13.46 4.55 -0.59
C SER A 217 -12.00 5.04 -0.53
N ASP A 218 -11.06 4.17 -0.17
CA ASP A 218 -9.65 4.56 -0.09
C ASP A 218 -9.14 5.04 -1.47
N PRO A 219 -8.48 6.21 -1.57
CA PRO A 219 -7.97 6.74 -2.84
C PRO A 219 -7.02 5.78 -3.58
N LEU A 220 -6.32 4.89 -2.88
CA LEU A 220 -5.48 3.87 -3.52
C LEU A 220 -6.31 2.79 -4.24
N LEU A 221 -7.57 2.60 -3.84
CA LEU A 221 -8.53 1.70 -4.49
C LEU A 221 -9.40 2.45 -5.52
N ALA A 222 -9.71 3.73 -5.27
CA ALA A 222 -10.60 4.56 -6.08
C ALA A 222 -9.90 5.29 -7.26
N SER A 223 -8.61 5.67 -7.14
CA SER A 223 -7.95 6.63 -8.06
C SER A 223 -7.58 6.13 -9.47
N LYS A 224 -8.05 4.96 -9.92
CA LYS A 224 -7.83 4.49 -11.30
C LYS A 224 -9.09 4.19 -12.11
N TYR A 225 -10.28 4.48 -11.58
CA TYR A 225 -11.53 4.21 -12.29
C TYR A 225 -12.45 5.44 -12.42
N GLY A 226 -11.93 6.64 -12.16
CA GLY A 226 -12.53 7.93 -12.51
C GLY A 226 -11.68 8.68 -13.53
#